data_AF-A0A4V3N8X8-F1
#
_entry.id   AF-A0A4V3N8X8-F1
#
_cell.length_a   1.000
_cell.length_b   1.000
_cell.length_c   1.000
_cell.angle_alpha   90.00
_cell.angle_beta   90.00
_cell.angle_gamma   90.00
#
_symmetry.space_group_name_H-M   'P 1'
#
loop_
_entity.id
_entity.type
_entity.pdbx_description
1 polymer ?
#
loop_
_entity_poly.entity_id
_entity_poly.type
_entity_poly.pdbx_seq_one_letter_code
_entity_poly.pdbx_strand_id
1 'polypeptide(L)'
;ITVAVQGEILELKDTINTMVDQLNSFASEVTRVAREVGTEGKLGGQAEVRGVGGTWKDLTDNVNLMAANLTGQVRNIAEVTTAVARGDLSKKITVDVKGEILELKDTVNTMVDQLNSFASEVTRVAREVG
;
A
#
# COMPACT_ATOMS: atom_id res chain seq x y z
N ILE A 1 -18.65 35.18 43.75
CA ILE A 1 -18.30 33.85 44.31
C ILE A 1 -17.12 33.33 43.49
N THR A 2 -15.91 33.57 43.97
CA THR A 2 -14.68 32.97 43.47
C THR A 2 -14.61 31.54 44.00
N VAL A 3 -15.13 30.59 43.23
CA VAL A 3 -14.95 29.17 43.53
C VAL A 3 -13.56 28.78 43.06
N ALA A 4 -12.79 28.09 43.90
CA ALA A 4 -11.52 27.48 43.51
C ALA A 4 -11.79 26.35 42.50
N VAL A 5 -11.74 26.70 41.22
CA VAL A 5 -11.74 25.76 40.08
C VAL A 5 -10.33 25.60 39.48
N GLN A 6 -9.31 26.14 40.16
CA GLN A 6 -7.91 26.10 39.74
C GLN A 6 -7.27 24.77 40.16
N GLY A 7 -6.97 23.91 39.18
CA GLY A 7 -6.34 22.61 39.38
C GLY A 7 -6.89 21.58 38.38
N GLU A 8 -7.90 20.84 38.80
CA GLU A 8 -8.46 19.72 38.02
C GLU A 8 -9.06 20.12 36.66
N ILE A 9 -9.73 21.28 36.57
CA ILE A 9 -10.28 21.77 35.29
C ILE A 9 -9.16 22.20 34.34
N LEU A 10 -8.04 22.70 34.86
CA LEU A 10 -6.87 23.06 34.04
C LEU A 10 -6.18 21.80 33.51
N GLU A 11 -5.97 20.79 34.36
CA GLU A 11 -5.43 19.50 33.95
C GLU A 11 -6.33 18.80 32.92
N LEU A 12 -7.65 18.86 33.11
CA LEU A 12 -8.61 18.33 32.15
C LEU A 12 -8.53 19.07 30.80
N LYS A 13 -8.48 20.41 30.83
CA LYS A 13 -8.33 21.23 29.62
C LYS A 13 -7.04 20.86 28.88
N ASP A 14 -5.92 20.75 29.58
CA ASP A 14 -4.63 20.46 28.96
C ASP A 14 -4.58 19.03 28.38
N THR A 15 -5.22 18.08 29.07
CA THR A 15 -5.42 16.71 28.56
C THR A 15 -6.29 16.71 27.31
N ILE A 16 -7.42 17.43 27.31
CA ILE A 16 -8.31 17.55 26.15
C ILE A 16 -7.59 18.21 24.96
N ASN A 17 -6.85 19.29 25.19
CA ASN A 17 -6.09 19.96 24.13
C ASN A 17 -5.05 19.01 23.52
N THR A 18 -4.34 18.26 24.35
CA THR A 18 -3.37 17.26 23.88
C THR A 18 -4.05 16.18 23.01
N MET A 19 -5.22 15.69 23.43
CA MET A 19 -5.98 14.71 22.64
C MET A 19 -6.46 15.30 21.30
N VAL A 20 -6.90 16.55 21.28
CA VAL A 20 -7.33 17.25 20.06
C VAL A 20 -6.16 17.45 19.09
N ASP A 21 -4.99 17.84 19.60
CA ASP A 21 -3.79 18.02 18.77
C ASP A 21 -3.30 16.70 18.17
N GLN A 22 -3.36 15.61 18.95
CA GLN A 22 -3.08 14.27 18.47
C GLN A 22 -4.05 13.82 17.38
N LEU A 23 -5.36 14.10 17.55
CA LEU A 23 -6.39 13.78 16.56
C LEU A 23 -6.18 14.56 15.26
N ASN A 24 -5.87 15.85 15.35
CA ASN A 24 -5.56 16.68 14.18
C ASN A 24 -4.33 16.17 13.42
N SER A 25 -3.28 15.79 14.16
CA SER A 25 -2.05 15.23 13.58
C SER A 25 -2.32 13.89 12.88
N PHE A 26 -3.08 13.00 13.53
CA PHE A 26 -3.50 11.73 12.94
C PHE A 26 -4.32 11.91 11.67
N ALA A 27 -5.35 12.76 11.72
CA ALA A 27 -6.23 13.02 10.58
C ALA A 27 -5.45 13.58 9.39
N SER A 28 -4.49 14.47 9.63
CA SER A 28 -3.62 15.02 8.59
C SER A 28 -2.75 13.94 7.94
N GLU A 29 -2.09 13.11 8.75
CA GLU A 29 -1.19 12.05 8.26
C GLU A 29 -1.92 10.95 7.50
N VAL A 30 -3.06 10.48 8.01
CA VAL A 30 -3.88 9.47 7.30
C VAL A 30 -4.41 10.04 5.99
N THR A 31 -4.86 11.29 5.97
CA THR A 31 -5.30 11.96 4.73
C THR A 31 -4.16 12.03 3.72
N ARG A 32 -2.95 12.36 4.18
CA ARG A 32 -1.76 12.43 3.32
C ARG A 32 -1.42 11.07 2.72
N VAL A 33 -1.32 10.03 3.55
CA VAL A 33 -0.98 8.67 3.08
C VAL A 33 -2.04 8.12 2.12
N ALA A 34 -3.32 8.30 2.45
CA ALA A 34 -4.41 7.87 1.57
C ALA A 34 -4.34 8.55 0.20
N ARG A 35 -4.02 9.85 0.17
CA ARG A 35 -3.83 10.59 -1.08
C ARG A 35 -2.59 10.10 -1.84
N GLU A 36 -1.44 10.00 -1.18
CA GLU A 36 -0.18 9.59 -1.81
C GLU A 36 -0.27 8.19 -2.41
N VAL A 37 -0.68 7.20 -1.61
CA VAL A 37 -0.70 5.79 -2.02
C VAL A 37 -1.91 5.50 -2.90
N GLY A 38 -3.10 5.99 -2.52
CA GLY A 38 -4.35 5.64 -3.16
C GLY A 38 -4.70 6.49 -4.39
N THR A 39 -4.28 7.76 -4.44
CA THR A 39 -4.63 8.68 -5.55
C THR A 39 -3.43 9.01 -6.43
N GLU A 40 -2.29 9.34 -5.82
CA GLU A 40 -1.10 9.76 -6.57
C GLU A 40 -0.23 8.59 -7.02
N GLY A 41 -0.50 7.37 -6.54
CA GLY A 41 0.29 6.17 -6.84
C GLY A 41 1.72 6.23 -6.29
N LYS A 42 2.01 7.13 -5.34
CA LYS A 42 3.29 7.24 -4.65
C LYS A 42 3.37 6.16 -3.57
N LEU A 43 3.81 4.98 -4.00
CA LEU A 43 3.90 3.81 -3.15
C LEU A 43 5.02 3.94 -2.09
N GLY A 44 4.78 3.41 -0.90
CA GLY A 44 5.73 3.40 0.22
C GLY A 44 5.58 4.55 1.21
N GLY A 45 4.59 5.44 1.02
CA GLY A 45 4.22 6.43 2.03
C GLY A 45 3.66 5.76 3.30
N GLN A 46 4.10 6.22 4.46
CA GLN A 46 3.62 5.79 5.77
C GLN A 46 3.29 7.01 6.64
N ALA A 47 2.32 6.86 7.52
CA ALA A 47 1.89 7.86 8.49
C ALA A 47 2.82 7.82 9.69
N GLU A 48 3.33 8.99 10.11
CA GLU A 48 4.11 9.14 11.32
C GLU A 48 3.42 10.14 12.25
N VAL A 49 2.69 9.62 13.24
CA VAL A 49 2.02 10.45 14.25
C VAL A 49 2.81 10.36 15.55
N ARG A 50 3.33 11.49 16.04
CA ARG A 50 4.11 11.53 17.28
C ARG A 50 3.22 11.61 18.50
N GLY A 51 3.62 10.94 19.58
CA GLY A 51 2.94 11.03 20.88
C GLY A 51 1.61 10.28 20.97
N VAL A 52 1.22 9.50 19.95
CA VAL A 52 0.02 8.67 20.01
C VAL A 52 0.27 7.34 20.71
N GLY A 53 -0.67 6.95 21.56
CA GLY A 53 -0.73 5.64 22.21
C GLY A 53 -2.15 5.07 22.15
N GLY A 54 -2.31 3.82 22.56
CA GLY A 54 -3.61 3.12 22.54
C GLY A 54 -4.22 3.09 21.13
N THR A 55 -5.54 3.29 21.05
CA THR A 55 -6.32 3.16 19.81
C THR A 55 -5.76 3.98 18.63
N TRP A 56 -5.19 5.16 18.87
CA TRP A 56 -4.65 6.01 17.81
C TRP A 56 -3.40 5.42 17.17
N LYS A 57 -2.55 4.79 17.98
CA LYS A 57 -1.40 4.06 17.48
C LYS A 57 -1.86 2.85 16.67
N ASP A 58 -2.81 2.09 17.18
CA ASP A 58 -3.34 0.91 16.48
C ASP A 58 -3.95 1.28 15.12
N LEU A 59 -4.67 2.40 15.03
CA LEU A 59 -5.21 2.90 13.77
C LEU A 59 -4.10 3.33 12.80
N THR A 60 -3.08 4.03 13.29
CA THR A 60 -1.93 4.44 12.47
C THR A 60 -1.18 3.22 11.92
N ASP A 61 -0.94 2.23 12.76
CA ASP A 61 -0.25 1.00 12.39
C ASP A 61 -1.07 0.18 11.37
N ASN A 62 -2.40 0.13 11.51
CA ASN A 62 -3.28 -0.52 10.54
C ASN A 62 -3.28 0.18 9.16
N VAL A 63 -3.32 1.52 9.13
CA VAL A 63 -3.21 2.29 7.87
C VAL A 63 -1.85 2.02 7.22
N ASN A 64 -0.77 2.01 8.00
CA ASN A 64 0.57 1.72 7.51
C ASN A 64 0.70 0.29 6.96
N LEU A 65 0.08 -0.70 7.61
CA LEU A 65 0.05 -2.08 7.14
C LEU A 65 -0.69 -2.18 5.79
N MET A 66 -1.84 -1.51 5.67
CA MET A 66 -2.60 -1.47 4.42
C MET A 66 -1.77 -0.83 3.29
N ALA A 67 -1.17 0.33 3.53
CA ALA A 67 -0.34 1.04 2.57
C ALA A 67 0.89 0.22 2.14
N ALA A 68 1.55 -0.46 3.09
CA ALA A 68 2.69 -1.33 2.82
C ALA A 68 2.30 -2.56 1.99
N ASN A 69 1.18 -3.22 2.31
CA ASN A 69 0.68 -4.36 1.56
C ASN A 69 0.34 -3.98 0.12
N LEU A 70 -0.42 -2.89 -0.09
CA LEU A 70 -0.74 -2.39 -1.43
C LEU A 70 0.52 -2.02 -2.22
N THR A 71 1.46 -1.34 -1.57
CA THR A 71 2.76 -0.99 -2.17
C THR A 71 3.52 -2.22 -2.64
N GLY A 72 3.64 -3.24 -1.80
CA GLY A 72 4.36 -4.47 -2.12
C GLY A 72 3.70 -5.24 -3.26
N GLN A 73 2.37 -5.37 -3.23
CA GLN A 73 1.59 -6.06 -4.24
C GLN A 73 1.71 -5.39 -5.60
N VAL A 74 1.48 -4.07 -5.67
CA VAL A 74 1.53 -3.32 -6.93
C VAL A 74 2.95 -3.28 -7.51
N ARG A 75 3.99 -3.12 -6.68
CA ARG A 75 5.39 -3.14 -7.16
C ARG A 75 5.79 -4.48 -7.78
N ASN A 76 5.41 -5.60 -7.18
CA ASN A 76 5.70 -6.94 -7.74
C ASN A 76 5.04 -7.11 -9.12
N ILE A 77 3.78 -6.68 -9.26
CA ILE A 77 3.07 -6.74 -10.55
C ILE A 77 3.74 -5.83 -11.58
N ALA A 78 4.12 -4.61 -11.19
CA ALA A 78 4.80 -3.67 -12.08
C ALA A 78 6.17 -4.19 -12.56
N GLU A 79 6.93 -4.86 -11.69
CA GLU A 79 8.20 -5.48 -12.05
C GLU A 79 8.02 -6.56 -13.13
N VAL A 80 7.08 -7.48 -12.91
CA VAL A 80 6.84 -8.59 -13.85
C VAL A 80 6.30 -8.09 -15.18
N THR A 81 5.33 -7.16 -15.17
CA THR A 81 4.80 -6.59 -16.41
C THR A 81 5.86 -5.79 -17.19
N THR A 82 6.75 -5.07 -16.49
CA THR A 82 7.90 -4.40 -17.12
C THR A 82 8.89 -5.38 -17.73
N ALA A 83 9.19 -6.50 -17.05
CA ALA A 83 10.06 -7.54 -17.57
C ALA A 83 9.48 -8.17 -18.85
N VAL A 84 8.20 -8.49 -18.84
CA VAL A 84 7.46 -9.02 -20.00
C VAL A 84 7.49 -8.05 -21.17
N ALA A 85 7.27 -6.75 -20.92
CA ALA A 85 7.35 -5.72 -21.95
C ALA A 85 8.76 -5.59 -22.57
N ARG A 86 9.81 -5.99 -21.83
CA ARG A 86 11.19 -6.05 -22.32
C ARG A 86 11.56 -7.40 -22.95
N GLY A 87 10.60 -8.33 -23.06
CA GLY A 87 10.78 -9.65 -23.64
C GLY A 87 11.29 -10.72 -22.66
N ASP A 88 11.45 -10.41 -21.37
CA ASP A 88 11.80 -11.39 -20.35
C ASP A 88 10.51 -12.08 -19.84
N LEU A 89 10.18 -13.21 -20.47
CA LEU A 89 9.03 -14.06 -20.12
C LEU A 89 9.37 -15.10 -19.04
N SER A 90 10.56 -15.06 -18.46
CA SER A 90 10.95 -15.95 -17.35
C SER A 90 10.41 -15.49 -16.00
N LYS A 91 9.99 -14.22 -15.91
CA LYS A 91 9.49 -13.59 -14.68
C LYS A 91 8.02 -13.90 -14.45
N LYS A 92 7.69 -14.24 -13.21
CA LYS A 92 6.32 -14.42 -12.73
C LYS A 92 6.13 -13.75 -11.37
N ILE A 93 4.89 -13.38 -11.08
CA ILE A 93 4.52 -12.89 -9.75
C ILE A 93 4.46 -14.11 -8.81
N THR A 94 5.31 -14.12 -7.80
CA THR A 94 5.43 -15.23 -6.83
C THR A 94 4.89 -14.89 -5.45
N VAL A 95 4.73 -13.60 -5.14
CA VAL A 95 4.30 -13.14 -3.81
C VAL A 95 2.92 -13.71 -3.44
N ASP A 96 2.73 -14.04 -2.16
CA ASP A 96 1.45 -14.54 -1.65
C ASP A 96 0.44 -13.39 -1.55
N VAL A 97 -0.71 -13.57 -2.18
CA VAL A 97 -1.77 -12.56 -2.30
C VAL A 97 -3.13 -13.24 -2.24
N LYS A 98 -4.15 -12.48 -1.88
CA LYS A 98 -5.52 -12.98 -1.67
C LYS A 98 -6.53 -12.05 -2.34
N GLY A 99 -7.75 -12.53 -2.53
CA GLY A 99 -8.86 -11.75 -3.11
C GLY A 99 -8.55 -11.25 -4.51
N GLU A 100 -8.94 -10.01 -4.81
CA GLU A 100 -8.80 -9.39 -6.14
C GLU A 100 -7.35 -9.34 -6.62
N ILE A 101 -6.37 -9.24 -5.71
CA ILE A 101 -4.95 -9.22 -6.06
C ILE A 101 -4.46 -10.60 -6.50
N LEU A 102 -5.04 -11.68 -5.96
CA LEU A 102 -4.76 -13.04 -6.43
C LEU A 102 -5.27 -13.24 -7.86
N GLU A 103 -6.49 -12.80 -8.14
CA GLU A 103 -7.07 -12.86 -9.49
C GLU A 103 -6.20 -12.08 -10.49
N LEU A 104 -5.71 -10.89 -10.09
CA LEU A 104 -4.80 -10.10 -10.90
C LEU A 104 -3.45 -10.81 -11.12
N LYS A 105 -2.86 -11.40 -10.07
CA LYS A 105 -1.63 -12.20 -10.16
C LYS A 105 -1.80 -13.35 -11.15
N ASP A 106 -2.88 -14.11 -11.04
CA ASP A 106 -3.14 -15.27 -11.89
C ASP A 106 -3.38 -14.86 -13.34
N THR A 107 -4.10 -13.76 -13.55
CA THR A 107 -4.31 -13.16 -14.88
C THR A 107 -2.98 -12.78 -15.53
N VAL A 108 -2.12 -12.06 -14.81
CA VAL A 108 -0.80 -11.64 -15.32
C VAL A 108 0.08 -12.85 -15.59
N ASN A 109 0.16 -13.81 -14.67
CA ASN A 109 0.97 -15.02 -14.86
C ASN A 109 0.49 -15.87 -16.05
N THR A 110 -0.83 -15.98 -16.25
CA THR A 110 -1.41 -16.66 -17.40
C THR A 110 -1.05 -15.95 -18.72
N MET A 111 -1.09 -14.62 -18.73
CA MET A 111 -0.64 -13.83 -19.89
C MET A 111 0.84 -14.11 -20.21
N VAL A 112 1.71 -14.20 -19.20
CA VAL A 112 3.14 -14.55 -19.41
C VAL A 112 3.28 -15.93 -20.06
N ASP A 113 2.54 -16.92 -19.58
CA ASP A 113 2.58 -18.29 -20.11
C ASP A 113 2.10 -18.36 -21.57
N GLN A 114 1.04 -17.63 -21.91
CA GLN A 114 0.53 -17.56 -23.27
C GLN A 114 1.53 -16.89 -24.22
N LEU A 115 2.15 -15.79 -23.80
CA LEU A 115 3.18 -15.10 -24.60
C LEU A 115 4.40 -16.01 -24.84
N ASN A 116 4.82 -16.76 -23.82
CA ASN A 116 5.96 -17.66 -23.93
C ASN A 116 5.68 -18.84 -24.88
N SER A 117 4.47 -19.38 -24.81
CA SER A 117 4.00 -20.42 -25.74
C SER A 117 3.94 -19.90 -27.18
N PHE A 118 3.42 -18.67 -27.37
CA PHE A 118 3.36 -18.04 -28.68
C PHE A 118 4.75 -17.78 -29.27
N ALA A 119 5.70 -17.26 -28.48
CA ALA A 119 7.07 -17.02 -28.93
C ALA A 119 7.77 -18.33 -29.37
N SER A 120 7.53 -19.41 -28.61
CA SER A 120 8.03 -20.75 -28.96
C SER A 120 7.44 -21.25 -30.27
N GLU A 121 6.14 -21.04 -30.48
CA GLU A 121 5.43 -21.47 -31.69
C GLU A 121 5.88 -20.70 -32.94
N VAL A 122 6.08 -19.39 -32.83
CA VAL A 122 6.64 -18.57 -33.92
C VAL A 122 8.04 -19.08 -34.30
N THR A 123 8.87 -19.42 -33.31
CA THR A 123 10.21 -19.96 -33.54
C THR A 123 10.15 -21.32 -34.24
N ARG A 124 9.18 -22.17 -33.88
CA ARG A 124 8.96 -23.48 -34.52
C ARG A 124 8.56 -23.31 -35.98
N VAL A 125 7.51 -22.51 -36.25
CA VAL A 125 7.01 -22.28 -37.61
C VAL A 125 8.09 -21.68 -38.51
N ALA A 126 8.87 -20.71 -38.01
CA ALA A 126 9.97 -20.10 -38.77
C ALA A 126 11.03 -21.12 -39.24
N ARG A 127 11.23 -22.23 -38.51
CA ARG A 127 12.14 -23.32 -38.92
C ARG A 127 11.53 -24.29 -39.91
N GLU A 128 10.20 -24.39 -39.96
CA GLU A 128 9.49 -25.32 -40.85
C GLU A 128 9.25 -24.73 -42.24
N VAL A 129 9.13 -23.40 -42.33
CA VAL A 129 8.82 -22.68 -43.59
C VAL A 129 10.04 -22.03 -44.25
N GLY A 130 11.19 -21.98 -43.56
CA GLY A 130 12.46 -21.46 -44.07
C GLY A 130 13.39 -22.58 -44.51
#